data_AF-A0A258TND2-F1
#
_entry.id   AF-A0A258TND2-F1
#
_cell.length_a   1.000
_cell.length_b   1.000
_cell.length_c   1.000
_cell.angle_alpha   90.00
_cell.angle_beta   90.00
_cell.angle_gamma   90.00
#
_symmetry.space_group_name_H-M   'P 1'
#
loop_
_entity.id
_entity.type
_entity.pdbx_description
1 polymer ?
#
loop_
_entity_poly.entity_id
_entity_poly.type
_entity_poly.pdbx_seq_one_letter_code
_entity_poly.pdbx_strand_id
1 'polypeptide(L)'
;MTTLTQTAKATPKRAKAAVLHGGIPTSPSLVAEEPALAASHLLDELGGGATNSLSAMKVIREGLPTSIIRRLEEAGVERKYRIQIIPERTLQHRVKNGERMTPAESERAYRIANIIALADRVFGNHAKGMRWLHNPMRRLEGQSPLDVLDTDIGARLVEEALSQIDAGYFA
;
A
#
# COMPACT_ATOMS: atom_id res chain seq x y z
N MET A 1 -70.94 24.20 -20.98
CA MET A 1 -70.15 24.88 -19.93
C MET A 1 -70.04 23.93 -18.74
N THR A 2 -68.87 23.92 -18.09
CA THR A 2 -68.63 23.38 -16.72
C THR A 2 -68.11 21.94 -16.59
N THR A 3 -66.77 21.84 -16.76
CA THR A 3 -65.74 21.19 -15.91
C THR A 3 -65.78 19.71 -15.51
N LEU A 4 -64.66 19.03 -15.85
CA LEU A 4 -64.01 17.88 -15.18
C LEU A 4 -64.09 17.94 -13.65
N THR A 5 -64.09 16.78 -12.98
CA THR A 5 -63.03 16.42 -11.99
C THR A 5 -63.02 14.92 -11.72
N GLN A 6 -61.84 14.34 -11.88
CA GLN A 6 -61.41 12.99 -11.54
C GLN A 6 -60.86 12.98 -10.09
N THR A 7 -61.16 11.94 -9.32
CA THR A 7 -60.66 11.64 -7.96
C THR A 7 -60.68 10.10 -7.86
N ALA A 8 -59.69 9.34 -7.37
CA ALA A 8 -58.60 9.58 -6.44
C ALA A 8 -57.36 8.72 -6.80
N LYS A 9 -56.17 9.22 -6.44
CA LYS A 9 -54.88 8.51 -6.49
C LYS A 9 -54.56 7.98 -5.09
N ALA A 10 -54.34 6.67 -4.98
CA ALA A 10 -53.91 6.01 -3.74
C ALA A 10 -52.43 6.30 -3.44
N THR A 11 -52.12 6.54 -2.17
CA THR A 11 -50.77 6.79 -1.62
C THR A 11 -50.39 5.64 -0.69
N PRO A 12 -49.21 5.02 -0.79
CA PRO A 12 -48.74 4.10 0.24
C PRO A 12 -48.03 4.84 1.39
N LYS A 13 -48.22 4.24 2.57
CA LYS A 13 -48.01 4.73 3.93
C LYS A 13 -46.52 4.71 4.33
N ARG A 14 -46.03 5.83 4.86
CA ARG A 14 -44.69 5.99 5.47
C ARG A 14 -44.50 5.04 6.66
N ALA A 15 -43.39 4.29 6.69
CA ALA A 15 -42.90 3.60 7.87
C ALA A 15 -42.06 4.57 8.74
N LYS A 16 -42.24 4.48 10.06
CA LYS A 16 -41.71 5.40 11.07
C LYS A 16 -40.23 5.16 11.36
N ALA A 17 -39.54 6.26 11.65
CA ALA A 17 -38.19 6.34 12.17
C ALA A 17 -38.07 5.68 13.57
N ALA A 18 -37.01 4.92 13.78
CA ALA A 18 -36.58 4.45 15.08
C ALA A 18 -35.31 5.20 15.51
N VAL A 19 -35.36 5.66 16.75
CA VAL A 19 -34.39 6.47 17.49
C VAL A 19 -33.11 5.67 17.75
N LEU A 20 -31.94 6.26 17.51
CA LEU A 20 -30.65 5.77 18.00
C LEU A 20 -30.21 6.66 19.17
N HIS A 21 -30.29 6.14 20.39
CA HIS A 21 -29.57 6.68 21.55
C HIS A 21 -28.26 5.91 21.73
N GLY A 22 -27.24 6.65 22.15
CA GLY A 22 -25.86 6.21 22.18
C GLY A 22 -25.59 5.00 23.08
N GLY A 23 -24.63 4.21 22.62
CA GLY A 23 -23.79 3.36 23.44
C GLY A 23 -22.39 3.44 22.83
N ILE A 24 -21.45 4.01 23.56
CA ILE A 24 -20.02 3.87 23.27
C ILE A 24 -19.69 2.41 23.58
N PRO A 25 -19.19 1.59 22.63
CA PRO A 25 -18.56 0.34 23.03
C PRO A 25 -17.15 0.65 23.49
N THR A 26 -16.97 0.64 24.81
CA THR A 26 -15.66 0.62 25.47
C THR A 26 -15.21 -0.83 25.67
N SER A 27 -13.93 -1.06 25.38
CA SER A 27 -13.06 -2.09 25.99
C SER A 27 -13.01 -3.49 25.30
N PRO A 28 -12.01 -4.35 25.62
CA PRO A 28 -10.72 -4.41 24.89
C PRO A 28 -10.25 -5.86 24.60
N SER A 29 -9.57 -6.14 23.47
CA SER A 29 -8.78 -7.38 23.28
C SER A 29 -7.87 -7.22 22.06
N LEU A 30 -6.54 -7.14 22.24
CA LEU A 30 -5.57 -8.24 21.95
C LEU A 30 -5.95 -9.02 20.67
N VAL A 31 -5.25 -9.01 19.53
CA VAL A 31 -3.84 -8.76 19.22
C VAL A 31 -3.78 -8.26 17.77
N ALA A 32 -3.28 -7.06 17.51
CA ALA A 32 -3.01 -6.58 16.15
C ALA A 32 -1.80 -5.63 16.15
N GLU A 33 -0.72 -6.06 16.80
CA GLU A 33 0.57 -5.33 16.83
C GLU A 33 1.51 -5.78 15.67
N GLU A 34 1.12 -6.73 14.82
CA GLU A 34 2.02 -7.45 13.90
C GLU A 34 2.08 -7.01 12.40
N PRO A 35 1.68 -5.80 11.95
CA PRO A 35 1.95 -5.38 10.56
C PRO A 35 3.21 -4.51 10.43
N ALA A 36 3.44 -3.59 11.39
CA ALA A 36 4.65 -2.78 11.40
C ALA A 36 5.91 -3.65 11.57
N LEU A 37 5.80 -4.76 12.32
CA LEU A 37 6.86 -5.75 12.52
C LEU A 37 7.22 -6.48 11.21
N ALA A 38 6.23 -6.80 10.37
CA ALA A 38 6.44 -7.49 9.09
C ALA A 38 7.20 -6.62 8.09
N ALA A 39 6.89 -5.32 8.06
CA ALA A 39 7.52 -4.38 7.13
C ALA A 39 8.91 -3.93 7.60
N SER A 40 9.12 -3.76 8.91
CA SER A 40 10.46 -3.60 9.47
C SER A 40 11.32 -4.84 9.21
N HIS A 41 10.74 -6.05 9.31
CA HIS A 41 11.45 -7.28 8.99
C HIS A 41 11.81 -7.37 7.50
N LEU A 42 10.95 -6.88 6.61
CA LEU A 42 11.24 -6.81 5.17
C LEU A 42 12.43 -5.89 4.89
N LEU A 43 12.53 -4.74 5.56
CA LEU A 43 13.68 -3.82 5.45
C LEU A 43 14.94 -4.34 6.18
N ASP A 44 14.79 -5.02 7.31
CA ASP A 44 15.91 -5.62 8.05
C ASP A 44 16.54 -6.78 7.28
N GLU A 45 15.74 -7.60 6.60
CA GLU A 45 16.20 -8.66 5.69
C GLU A 45 16.88 -8.09 4.42
N LEU A 46 16.50 -6.87 4.00
CA LEU A 46 17.06 -6.17 2.83
C LEU A 46 18.44 -5.55 3.08
N GLY A 47 18.90 -5.44 4.33
CA GLY A 47 20.08 -4.63 4.63
C GLY A 47 20.82 -4.91 5.94
N GLY A 48 20.44 -5.94 6.70
CA GLY A 48 21.17 -6.38 7.89
C GLY A 48 20.96 -5.50 9.13
N GLY A 49 19.71 -5.23 9.51
CA GLY A 49 19.39 -4.51 10.75
C GLY A 49 19.80 -3.03 10.75
N ALA A 50 19.83 -2.40 9.57
CA ALA A 50 20.36 -1.06 9.42
C ALA A 50 19.26 0.00 9.41
N THR A 51 19.05 0.59 10.58
CA THR A 51 18.39 1.88 10.80
C THR A 51 19.11 3.08 10.14
N ASN A 52 20.02 2.86 9.18
CA ASN A 52 20.87 3.90 8.59
C ASN A 52 20.96 3.82 7.05
N SER A 53 20.62 4.92 6.37
CA SER A 53 20.63 5.09 4.91
C SER A 53 21.97 4.75 4.25
N LEU A 54 23.10 4.94 4.96
CA LEU A 54 24.42 4.58 4.45
C LEU A 54 24.59 3.06 4.25
N SER A 55 24.01 2.25 5.13
CA SER A 55 24.08 0.80 5.02
C SER A 55 23.17 0.29 3.91
N ALA A 56 21.94 0.83 3.82
CA ALA A 56 21.03 0.52 2.72
C ALA A 56 21.70 0.80 1.35
N MET A 57 22.34 1.96 1.20
CA MET A 57 23.08 2.33 -0.01
C MET A 57 24.20 1.32 -0.34
N LYS A 58 24.96 0.85 0.65
CA LYS A 58 26.03 -0.14 0.43
C LYS A 58 25.44 -1.46 -0.07
N VAL A 59 24.41 -1.96 0.59
CA VAL A 59 23.78 -3.24 0.23
C VAL A 59 23.12 -3.17 -1.15
N ILE A 60 22.50 -2.04 -1.50
CA ILE A 60 21.97 -1.82 -2.85
C ILE A 60 23.09 -1.83 -3.90
N ARG A 61 24.24 -1.19 -3.62
CA ARG A 61 25.39 -1.19 -4.54
C ARG A 61 26.02 -2.57 -4.71
N GLU A 62 26.01 -3.39 -3.67
CA GLU A 62 26.44 -4.80 -3.74
C GLU A 62 25.41 -5.69 -4.46
N GLY A 63 24.19 -5.20 -4.62
CA GLY A 63 23.06 -5.92 -5.21
C GLY A 63 22.30 -6.73 -4.18
N LEU A 64 20.98 -6.76 -4.24
CA LEU A 64 20.13 -7.55 -3.34
C LEU A 64 20.04 -9.01 -3.79
N PRO A 65 19.83 -9.96 -2.87
CA PRO A 65 19.52 -11.33 -3.26
C PRO A 65 18.15 -11.39 -3.97
N THR A 66 18.00 -12.30 -4.93
CA THR A 66 16.74 -12.47 -5.69
C THR A 66 15.57 -12.93 -4.84
N SER A 67 15.82 -13.48 -3.65
CA SER A 67 14.80 -13.85 -2.65
C SER A 67 13.91 -12.69 -2.23
N ILE A 68 14.39 -11.45 -2.34
CA ILE A 68 13.64 -10.23 -2.08
C ILE A 68 12.40 -10.12 -2.95
N ILE A 69 12.47 -10.56 -4.21
CA ILE A 69 11.31 -10.50 -5.10
C ILE A 69 10.15 -11.33 -4.56
N ARG A 70 10.44 -12.52 -4.03
CA ARG A 70 9.42 -13.36 -3.38
C ARG A 70 8.84 -12.66 -2.15
N ARG A 71 9.66 -11.95 -1.36
CA ARG A 71 9.18 -11.19 -0.19
C ARG A 71 8.23 -10.06 -0.58
N LEU A 72 8.56 -9.33 -1.64
CA LEU A 72 7.68 -8.29 -2.17
C LEU A 72 6.35 -8.89 -2.65
N GLU A 73 6.39 -10.03 -3.34
CA GLU A 73 5.18 -10.75 -3.76
C GLU A 73 4.33 -11.21 -2.55
N GLU A 74 4.97 -11.75 -1.51
CA GLU A 74 4.33 -12.13 -0.24
C GLU A 74 3.71 -10.93 0.48
N ALA A 75 4.33 -9.75 0.37
CA ALA A 75 3.80 -8.48 0.87
C ALA A 75 2.71 -7.87 -0.02
N GLY A 76 2.25 -8.57 -1.06
CA GLY A 76 1.13 -8.14 -1.91
C GLY A 76 1.52 -7.30 -3.12
N VAL A 77 2.80 -7.25 -3.50
CA VAL A 77 3.23 -6.64 -4.76
C VAL A 77 2.83 -7.55 -5.91
N GLU A 78 1.90 -7.08 -6.73
CA GLU A 78 1.43 -7.81 -7.90
C GLU A 78 2.51 -7.97 -8.98
N ARG A 79 2.34 -9.02 -9.80
CA ARG A 79 3.24 -9.35 -10.91
C ARG A 79 3.54 -8.17 -11.84
N LYS A 80 2.56 -7.30 -12.11
CA LYS A 80 2.73 -6.12 -12.98
C LYS A 80 3.80 -5.15 -12.46
N TYR A 81 3.85 -4.93 -11.14
CA TYR A 81 4.85 -4.09 -10.48
C TYR A 81 6.18 -4.81 -10.37
N ARG A 82 6.17 -6.09 -10.02
CA ARG A 82 7.38 -6.92 -9.93
C ARG A 82 8.19 -6.91 -11.22
N ILE A 83 7.53 -7.01 -12.38
CA ILE A 83 8.22 -7.03 -13.68
C ILE A 83 8.95 -5.72 -13.97
N GLN A 84 8.47 -4.60 -13.41
CA GLN A 84 9.16 -3.31 -13.50
C GLN A 84 10.44 -3.26 -12.64
N ILE A 85 10.57 -4.13 -11.64
CA ILE A 85 11.82 -4.31 -10.87
C ILE A 85 12.81 -5.13 -11.70
N ILE A 86 12.40 -6.34 -12.08
CA ILE A 86 13.23 -7.32 -12.78
C ILE A 86 12.38 -8.13 -13.76
N PRO A 87 12.77 -8.23 -15.05
CA PRO A 87 12.05 -9.06 -16.01
C PRO A 87 12.03 -10.54 -15.60
N GLU A 88 10.92 -11.23 -15.86
CA GLU A 88 10.73 -12.64 -15.45
C GLU A 88 11.88 -13.55 -15.91
N ARG A 89 12.28 -13.46 -17.18
CA ARG A 89 13.37 -14.28 -17.74
C ARG A 89 14.68 -14.03 -17.01
N THR A 90 14.97 -12.78 -16.68
CA THR A 90 16.16 -12.39 -15.93
C THR A 90 16.11 -12.94 -14.51
N LEU A 91 14.97 -12.81 -13.82
CA LEU A 91 14.79 -13.37 -12.47
C LEU A 91 15.04 -14.88 -12.46
N GLN A 92 14.42 -15.63 -13.38
CA GLN A 92 14.58 -17.08 -13.49
C GLN A 92 16.05 -17.48 -13.72
N HIS A 93 16.74 -16.77 -14.62
CA HIS A 93 18.17 -16.99 -14.86
C HIS A 93 19.00 -16.77 -13.59
N ARG A 94 18.80 -15.65 -12.91
CA ARG A 94 19.57 -15.30 -11.71
C ARG A 94 19.31 -16.26 -10.56
N VAL A 95 18.05 -16.65 -10.35
CA VAL A 95 17.69 -17.66 -9.33
C VAL A 95 18.39 -18.98 -9.63
N LYS A 96 18.38 -19.44 -10.89
CA LYS A 96 19.04 -20.69 -11.29
C LYS A 96 20.56 -20.67 -11.06
N ASN A 97 21.20 -19.52 -11.29
CA ASN A 97 22.65 -19.38 -11.20
C ASN A 97 23.12 -18.88 -9.82
N GLY A 98 22.22 -18.58 -8.88
CA GLY A 98 22.57 -17.98 -7.59
C GLY A 98 23.11 -16.55 -7.69
N GLU A 99 22.73 -15.81 -8.74
CA GLU A 99 23.18 -14.44 -8.99
C GLU A 99 22.36 -13.42 -8.19
N ARG A 100 23.02 -12.32 -7.81
CA ARG A 100 22.38 -11.16 -7.16
C ARG A 100 21.70 -10.27 -8.19
N MET A 101 20.76 -9.45 -7.72
CA MET A 101 20.18 -8.37 -8.51
C MET A 101 21.23 -7.29 -8.79
N THR A 102 21.12 -6.61 -9.92
CA THR A 102 21.95 -5.43 -10.22
C THR A 102 21.63 -4.29 -9.25
N PRO A 103 22.51 -3.28 -9.11
CA PRO A 103 22.22 -2.11 -8.29
C PRO A 103 20.92 -1.39 -8.67
N ALA A 104 20.63 -1.25 -9.97
CA ALA A 104 19.42 -0.56 -10.44
C ALA A 104 18.12 -1.35 -10.17
N GLU A 105 18.16 -2.68 -10.25
CA GLU A 105 17.03 -3.53 -9.83
C GLU A 105 16.88 -3.51 -8.31
N SER A 106 17.99 -3.48 -7.58
CA SER A 106 18.03 -3.45 -6.12
C SER A 106 17.46 -2.14 -5.57
N GLU A 107 17.80 -1.00 -6.18
CA GLU A 107 17.25 0.32 -5.85
C GLU A 107 15.72 0.32 -6.00
N ARG A 108 15.21 -0.18 -7.12
CA ARG A 108 13.75 -0.28 -7.36
C ARG A 108 13.05 -1.18 -6.35
N ALA A 109 13.64 -2.33 -6.02
CA ALA A 109 13.09 -3.24 -5.01
C ALA A 109 13.07 -2.57 -3.62
N TYR A 110 14.16 -1.91 -3.25
CA TYR A 110 14.28 -1.20 -1.98
C TYR A 110 13.26 -0.04 -1.88
N ARG A 111 13.06 0.72 -2.95
CA ARG A 111 12.06 1.79 -3.01
C ARG A 111 10.65 1.27 -2.71
N ILE A 112 10.24 0.18 -3.38
CA ILE A 112 8.92 -0.43 -3.15
C ILE A 112 8.81 -0.95 -1.71
N ALA A 113 9.83 -1.64 -1.22
CA ALA A 113 9.90 -2.11 0.16
C ALA A 113 9.73 -0.99 1.19
N ASN A 114 10.43 0.13 0.98
CA ASN A 114 10.39 1.28 1.87
C ASN A 114 8.99 1.92 1.92
N ILE A 115 8.33 2.05 0.77
CA ILE A 115 6.97 2.59 0.69
C ILE A 115 5.95 1.67 1.37
N ILE A 116 6.06 0.35 1.20
CA ILE A 116 5.21 -0.61 1.89
C ILE A 116 5.40 -0.48 3.40
N ALA A 117 6.64 -0.42 3.88
CA ALA A 117 6.92 -0.25 5.29
C ALA A 117 6.42 1.07 5.88
N LEU A 118 6.50 2.15 5.10
CA LEU A 118 5.92 3.42 5.49
C LEU A 118 4.38 3.33 5.56
N ALA A 119 3.73 2.75 4.55
CA ALA A 119 2.28 2.57 4.55
C ALA A 119 1.82 1.71 5.74
N ASP A 120 2.51 0.60 6.02
CA ASP A 120 2.17 -0.28 7.14
C ASP A 120 2.28 0.43 8.48
N ARG A 121 3.28 1.31 8.65
CA ARG A 121 3.41 2.18 9.82
C ARG A 121 2.25 3.17 9.92
N VAL A 122 1.99 3.92 8.85
CA VAL A 122 0.96 4.98 8.83
C VAL A 122 -0.44 4.43 9.06
N PHE A 123 -0.75 3.26 8.48
CA PHE A 123 -2.08 2.65 8.62
C PHE A 123 -2.19 1.70 9.82
N GLY A 124 -1.08 1.34 10.46
CA GLY A 124 -1.00 0.33 11.53
C GLY A 124 -1.54 -1.05 11.11
N ASN A 125 -1.64 -1.32 9.81
CA ASN A 125 -2.23 -2.54 9.27
C ASN A 125 -1.82 -2.76 7.82
N HIS A 126 -1.17 -3.90 7.57
CA HIS A 126 -0.63 -4.25 6.27
C HIS A 126 -1.69 -4.30 5.17
N ALA A 127 -2.82 -4.95 5.44
CA ALA A 127 -3.92 -5.04 4.47
C ALA A 127 -4.52 -3.67 4.14
N LYS A 128 -4.60 -2.74 5.11
CA LYS A 128 -5.03 -1.35 4.86
C LYS A 128 -3.99 -0.58 4.05
N GLY A 129 -2.71 -0.70 4.40
CA GLY A 129 -1.59 -0.08 3.68
C GLY A 129 -1.56 -0.51 2.22
N MET A 130 -1.55 -1.83 1.97
CA MET A 130 -1.58 -2.37 0.62
C MET A 130 -2.83 -1.98 -0.16
N ARG A 131 -4.01 -1.99 0.46
CA ARG A 131 -5.23 -1.50 -0.21
C ARG A 131 -5.11 -0.04 -0.64
N TRP A 132 -4.50 0.81 0.19
CA TRP A 132 -4.25 2.21 -0.16
C TRP A 132 -3.22 2.33 -1.29
N LEU A 133 -2.16 1.53 -1.25
CA LEU A 133 -1.09 1.51 -2.25
C LEU A 133 -1.55 1.04 -3.64
N HIS A 134 -2.58 0.19 -3.69
CA HIS A 134 -3.22 -0.25 -4.94
C HIS A 134 -4.32 0.68 -5.44
N ASN A 135 -4.77 1.66 -4.64
CA ASN A 135 -5.92 2.48 -4.98
C ASN A 135 -5.53 3.70 -5.83
N PRO A 136 -6.10 3.85 -7.05
CA PRO A 136 -5.92 5.05 -7.87
C PRO A 136 -6.22 6.36 -7.14
N MET A 137 -5.40 7.38 -7.35
CA MET A 137 -5.55 8.68 -6.71
C MET A 137 -5.63 9.81 -7.72
N ARG A 138 -6.59 10.72 -7.52
CA ARG A 138 -6.73 11.92 -8.36
C ARG A 138 -5.46 12.78 -8.37
N ARG A 139 -4.74 12.84 -7.24
CA ARG A 139 -3.46 13.59 -7.11
C ARG A 139 -2.28 12.95 -7.87
N LEU A 140 -2.42 11.69 -8.27
CA LEU A 140 -1.46 10.95 -9.10
C LEU A 140 -2.02 10.73 -10.50
N GLU A 141 -2.88 11.63 -10.97
CA GLU A 141 -3.48 11.57 -12.31
C GLU A 141 -4.25 10.26 -12.58
N GLY A 142 -4.84 9.67 -11.53
CA GLY A 142 -5.57 8.41 -11.62
C GLY A 142 -4.69 7.16 -11.59
N GLN A 143 -3.39 7.31 -11.34
CA GLN A 143 -2.49 6.19 -11.06
C GLN A 143 -2.55 5.81 -9.58
N SER A 144 -2.30 4.54 -9.26
CA SER A 144 -2.10 4.09 -7.88
C SER A 144 -0.71 4.47 -7.37
N PRO A 145 -0.50 4.56 -6.05
CA PRO A 145 0.83 4.74 -5.47
C PRO A 145 1.86 3.75 -6.01
N LEU A 146 1.52 2.47 -6.19
CA LEU A 146 2.45 1.47 -6.74
C LEU A 146 2.81 1.71 -8.21
N ASP A 147 1.90 2.27 -9.02
CA ASP A 147 2.16 2.54 -10.44
C ASP A 147 3.26 3.58 -10.62
N VAL A 148 3.36 4.56 -9.72
CA VAL A 148 4.33 5.66 -9.81
C VAL A 148 5.69 5.35 -9.15
N LEU A 149 5.87 4.17 -8.55
CA LEU A 149 7.13 3.77 -7.90
C LEU A 149 8.22 3.34 -8.90
N ASP A 150 7.96 3.41 -10.20
CA ASP A 150 8.96 3.19 -11.24
C ASP A 150 10.08 4.26 -11.21
N THR A 151 9.76 5.46 -10.70
CA THR A 151 10.69 6.59 -10.54
C THR A 151 10.89 7.01 -9.08
N ASP A 152 12.04 7.63 -8.78
CA ASP A 152 12.29 8.23 -7.46
C ASP A 152 11.36 9.42 -7.17
N ILE A 153 10.98 10.16 -8.22
CA ILE A 153 10.06 11.30 -8.09
C ILE A 153 8.68 10.80 -7.63
N GLY A 154 8.15 9.74 -8.26
CA GLY A 154 6.87 9.18 -7.87
C GLY A 154 6.88 8.60 -6.45
N ALA A 155 7.98 7.97 -6.02
CA ALA A 155 8.13 7.56 -4.62
C ALA A 155 8.04 8.74 -3.63
N ARG A 156 8.71 9.86 -3.91
CA ARG A 156 8.61 11.05 -3.04
C ARG A 156 7.18 11.58 -2.94
N LEU A 157 6.43 11.60 -4.05
CA LEU A 157 5.02 11.99 -4.04
C LEU A 157 4.17 11.08 -3.15
N VAL A 158 4.46 9.78 -3.14
CA VAL A 158 3.79 8.80 -2.27
C VAL A 158 4.21 8.96 -0.81
N GLU A 159 5.49 9.18 -0.52
CA GLU A 159 6.00 9.46 0.83
C GLU A 159 5.36 10.71 1.43
N GLU A 160 5.24 11.78 0.64
CA GLU A 160 4.56 13.01 1.04
C GLU A 160 3.07 12.76 1.33
N ALA A 161 2.39 11.99 0.49
CA ALA A 161 0.98 11.64 0.70
C ALA A 161 0.78 10.81 1.97
N LEU A 162 1.66 9.83 2.24
CA LEU A 162 1.63 9.03 3.47
C LEU A 162 1.94 9.88 4.70
N SER A 163 2.92 10.79 4.62
CA SER A 163 3.28 11.70 5.72
C SER A 163 2.14 12.65 6.08
N GLN A 164 1.40 13.13 5.08
CA GLN A 164 0.20 13.97 5.31
C GLN A 164 -0.88 13.19 6.06
N ILE A 165 -1.11 11.93 5.70
CA ILE A 165 -2.07 11.06 6.38
C ILE A 165 -1.65 10.82 7.84
N ASP A 166 -0.36 10.54 8.07
CA ASP A 166 0.21 10.32 9.41
C ASP A 166 0.04 11.56 10.32
N ALA A 167 0.23 12.75 9.75
CA ALA A 167 0.01 14.03 10.45
C ALA A 167 -1.48 14.39 10.63
N GLY A 168 -2.41 13.55 10.19
CA GLY A 168 -3.86 13.78 10.33
C GLY A 168 -4.47 14.72 9.30
N TYR A 169 -3.75 15.06 8.23
CA TYR A 169 -4.32 15.79 7.10
C TYR A 169 -5.12 14.83 6.22
N PHE A 170 -6.45 14.86 6.35
CA PHE A 170 -7.35 14.21 5.40
C PHE A 170 -7.56 15.16 4.21
N ALA A 171 -7.18 14.72 3.01
CA ALA A 171 -7.50 15.38 1.74
C ALA A 171 -8.79 14.79 1.13
#